data_AF-A0A5P8K637-F1
#
_entry.id   AF-A0A5P8K637-F1
#
_cell.length_a   1.000
_cell.length_b   1.000
_cell.length_c   1.000
_cell.angle_alpha   90.00
_cell.angle_beta   90.00
_cell.angle_gamma   90.00
#
_symmetry.space_group_name_H-M   'P 1'
#
loop_
_entity.id
_entity.type
_entity.pdbx_description
1 polymer ?
#
loop_
_entity_poly.entity_id
_entity_poly.type
_entity_poly.pdbx_seq_one_letter_code
_entity_poly.pdbx_strand_id
1 'polypeptide(L)'
;MSDIRALPALGLFRELFHGRHINKGTKWHPNDCTDMVYLSCAAGYADFVVCERHMREHLAHGVRRVARPTQVFRHLHEAVDAIEKRLAQGCTPGSDHQGGRACASPGAT
;
A
#
# COMPACT_ATOMS: atom_id res chain seq x y z
N MET A 1 13.92 -14.38 19.15
CA MET A 1 13.96 -12.93 18.84
C MET A 1 13.53 -12.74 17.41
N SER A 2 12.48 -11.97 17.17
CA SER A 2 12.00 -11.66 15.81
C SER A 2 13.10 -10.91 15.04
N ASP A 3 13.45 -11.39 13.85
CA ASP A 3 14.44 -10.73 13.00
C ASP A 3 13.88 -9.41 12.47
N ILE A 4 14.51 -8.29 12.84
CA ILE A 4 14.12 -6.95 12.40
C ILE A 4 14.18 -6.80 10.87
N ARG A 5 15.04 -7.57 10.20
CA ARG A 5 15.16 -7.57 8.74
C ARG A 5 13.93 -8.15 8.05
N ALA A 6 13.16 -8.98 8.74
CA ALA A 6 11.94 -9.57 8.23
C ALA A 6 10.75 -8.59 8.26
N LEU A 7 10.89 -7.41 8.86
CA LEU A 7 9.81 -6.41 8.89
C LEU A 7 9.49 -5.92 7.46
N PRO A 8 8.25 -6.14 6.97
CA PRO A 8 7.85 -5.75 5.61
C PRO A 8 8.07 -4.27 5.28
N ALA A 9 8.01 -3.42 6.29
CA ALA A 9 8.12 -1.96 6.19
C ALA A 9 9.57 -1.44 6.18
N LEU A 10 10.52 -2.17 6.75
CA LEU A 10 11.86 -1.64 7.05
C LEU A 10 12.63 -1.26 5.79
N GLY A 11 12.58 -2.12 4.76
CA GLY A 11 13.23 -1.85 3.49
C GLY A 11 12.68 -0.60 2.79
N LEU A 12 11.36 -0.40 2.88
CA LEU A 12 10.68 0.75 2.30
C LEU A 12 10.97 2.03 3.08
N PHE A 13 10.94 1.99 4.42
CA PHE A 13 11.32 3.14 5.25
C PHE A 13 12.74 3.60 4.94
N ARG A 14 13.69 2.67 4.88
CA ARG A 14 15.09 2.96 4.54
C ARG A 14 15.19 3.64 3.18
N GLU A 15 14.45 3.17 2.19
CA GLU A 15 14.48 3.74 0.84
C GLU A 15 13.93 5.17 0.81
N LEU A 16 12.80 5.42 1.49
CA LEU A 16 12.22 6.76 1.61
C LEU A 16 13.18 7.72 2.31
N PHE A 17 13.77 7.28 3.42
CA PHE A 17 14.71 8.08 4.19
C PHE A 17 15.96 8.39 3.38
N HIS A 18 16.57 7.38 2.76
CA HIS A 18 17.75 7.55 1.94
C HIS A 18 17.50 8.50 0.77
N GLY A 19 16.40 8.31 0.02
CA GLY A 19 16.04 9.15 -1.10
C GLY A 19 15.81 10.61 -0.71
N ARG A 20 15.13 10.88 0.40
CA ARG A 20 14.89 12.25 0.88
C ARG A 20 16.13 12.87 1.53
N HIS A 21 16.98 12.09 2.18
CA HIS A 21 18.17 12.59 2.87
C HIS A 21 19.29 13.00 1.90
N ILE A 22 19.52 12.22 0.83
CA ILE A 22 20.59 12.52 -0.14
C ILE A 22 20.25 13.69 -1.07
N ASN A 23 18.95 13.97 -1.23
CA ASN A 23 18.47 15.05 -2.08
C ASN A 23 18.62 16.40 -1.37
N LYS A 24 19.67 17.15 -1.74
CA LYS A 24 19.96 18.50 -1.20
C LYS A 24 18.83 19.52 -1.38
N GLY A 25 17.90 19.27 -2.31
CA GLY A 25 16.72 20.11 -2.54
C GLY A 25 15.50 19.73 -1.70
N THR A 26 15.56 18.67 -0.89
CA THR A 26 14.44 18.24 -0.06
C THR A 26 14.19 19.23 1.07
N LYS A 27 13.02 19.87 1.03
CA LYS A 27 12.50 20.62 2.16
C LYS A 27 11.80 19.66 3.12
N TRP A 28 12.23 19.67 4.37
CA TRP A 28 11.60 18.92 5.45
C TRP A 28 10.52 19.78 6.08
N HIS A 29 9.34 19.20 6.23
CA HIS A 29 8.19 19.74 6.91
C HIS A 29 7.98 18.99 8.22
N PRO A 30 7.28 19.59 9.19
CA PRO A 30 6.81 18.86 10.35
C PRO A 30 6.08 17.58 9.92
N ASN A 31 6.27 16.51 10.67
CA ASN A 31 5.70 15.17 10.45
C ASN A 31 6.25 14.37 9.27
N ASP A 32 7.13 14.89 8.42
CA ASP A 32 7.69 14.11 7.30
C ASP A 32 8.32 12.77 7.75
N CYS A 33 9.07 12.78 8.84
CA CYS A 33 9.66 11.57 9.40
C CYS A 33 8.59 10.59 9.92
N THR A 34 7.58 11.12 10.60
CA THR A 34 6.45 10.36 11.13
C THR A 34 5.66 9.71 9.99
N ASP A 35 5.34 10.48 8.95
CA ASP A 35 4.65 10.02 7.75
C ASP A 35 5.44 8.93 7.04
N MET A 36 6.76 9.08 6.94
CA MET A 36 7.61 8.03 6.38
C MET A 36 7.52 6.73 7.18
N VAL A 37 7.52 6.78 8.52
CA VAL A 37 7.37 5.57 9.36
C VAL A 37 5.99 4.94 9.16
N TYR A 38 4.90 5.71 9.25
CA TYR A 38 3.55 5.15 9.15
C TYR A 38 3.19 4.69 7.75
N LEU A 39 3.58 5.43 6.71
CA LEU A 39 3.28 5.06 5.33
C LEU A 39 4.10 3.87 4.85
N SER A 40 5.36 3.76 5.28
CA SER A 40 6.15 2.55 5.01
C SER A 40 5.57 1.33 5.72
N CYS A 41 5.04 1.51 6.94
CA CYS A 41 4.30 0.48 7.65
C CYS A 41 3.04 0.06 6.88
N ALA A 42 2.16 1.02 6.55
CA ALA A 42 0.95 0.76 5.79
C ALA A 42 1.25 0.05 4.46
N ALA A 43 2.22 0.52 3.69
CA ALA A 43 2.61 -0.11 2.43
C ALA A 43 3.40 -1.42 2.59
N GLY A 44 3.89 -1.70 3.79
CA GLY A 44 4.45 -3.00 4.17
C GLY A 44 3.38 -4.09 4.30
N TYR A 45 2.18 -3.72 4.74
CA TYR A 45 1.12 -4.68 5.11
C TYR A 45 -0.13 -4.64 4.22
N ALA A 46 -0.43 -3.51 3.57
CA ALA A 46 -1.64 -3.34 2.76
C ALA A 46 -1.37 -3.49 1.26
N ASP A 47 -2.40 -3.96 0.53
CA ASP A 47 -2.42 -3.97 -0.94
C ASP A 47 -2.67 -2.59 -1.54
N PHE A 48 -3.41 -1.73 -0.83
CA PHE A 48 -3.78 -0.38 -1.26
C PHE A 48 -3.48 0.61 -0.12
N VAL A 49 -2.82 1.72 -0.44
CA VAL A 49 -2.52 2.80 0.50
C VAL A 49 -2.92 4.14 -0.09
N VAL A 50 -3.67 4.94 0.66
CA VAL A 50 -4.00 6.33 0.30
C VAL A 50 -3.17 7.24 1.18
N CYS A 51 -2.53 8.25 0.58
CA CYS A 51 -1.73 9.20 1.31
C CYS A 51 -1.77 10.59 0.68
N GLU A 52 -1.25 11.58 1.41
CA GLU A 52 -1.21 12.96 0.92
C GLU A 52 -0.38 13.09 -0.36
N ARG A 53 -0.71 14.13 -1.14
CA ARG A 53 0.00 14.46 -2.40
C ARG A 53 1.51 14.48 -2.23
N HIS A 54 1.98 15.09 -1.15
CA HIS A 54 3.39 15.34 -0.91
C HIS A 54 4.19 14.04 -0.67
N MET A 55 3.58 13.03 -0.03
CA MET A 55 4.23 11.74 0.24
C MET A 55 4.01 10.71 -0.86
N ARG A 56 2.92 10.81 -1.62
CA ARG A 56 2.53 9.83 -2.64
C ARG A 56 3.66 9.48 -3.59
N GLU A 57 4.35 10.47 -4.13
CA GLU A 57 5.41 10.23 -5.13
C GLU A 57 6.60 9.52 -4.49
N HIS A 58 7.04 9.98 -3.32
CA HIS A 58 8.11 9.32 -2.57
C HIS A 58 7.75 7.86 -2.26
N LEU A 59 6.53 7.62 -1.77
CA LEU A 59 6.05 6.28 -1.42
C LEU A 59 5.94 5.37 -2.65
N ALA A 60 5.34 5.84 -3.74
CA ALA A 60 5.20 5.09 -4.98
C ALA A 60 6.56 4.72 -5.59
N HIS A 61 7.52 5.67 -5.59
CA HIS A 61 8.89 5.39 -6.02
C HIS A 61 9.58 4.37 -5.12
N GLY A 62 9.43 4.50 -3.80
CA GLY A 62 9.98 3.55 -2.83
C GLY A 62 9.44 2.14 -3.06
N VAL A 63 8.11 1.99 -3.11
CA VAL A 63 7.40 0.71 -3.35
C VAL A 63 7.87 0.04 -4.63
N ARG A 64 8.01 0.81 -5.72
CA ARG A 64 8.54 0.29 -6.99
C ARG A 64 9.99 -0.20 -6.87
N ARG A 65 10.85 0.55 -6.15
CA ARG A 65 12.27 0.19 -5.97
C ARG A 65 12.45 -1.05 -5.11
N VAL A 66 11.61 -1.23 -4.09
CA VAL A 66 11.60 -2.45 -3.26
C VAL A 66 10.74 -3.58 -3.85
N ALA A 67 10.29 -3.44 -5.10
CA ALA A 67 9.52 -4.43 -5.84
C ALA A 67 8.26 -4.95 -5.12
N ARG A 68 7.51 -4.06 -4.47
CA ARG A 68 6.27 -4.40 -3.76
C ARG A 68 5.02 -4.23 -4.64
N PRO A 69 3.99 -5.08 -4.47
CA PRO A 69 2.76 -5.01 -5.26
C PRO A 69 1.78 -3.94 -4.77
N THR A 70 2.07 -3.28 -3.64
CA THR A 70 1.19 -2.27 -3.05
C THR A 70 0.92 -1.12 -4.02
N GLN A 71 -0.35 -0.75 -4.16
CA GLN A 71 -0.77 0.39 -4.96
C GLN A 71 -0.94 1.63 -4.06
N VAL A 72 -0.37 2.75 -4.50
CA VAL A 72 -0.37 4.01 -3.74
C VAL A 72 -1.21 5.06 -4.46
N PHE A 73 -2.20 5.61 -3.76
CA PHE A 73 -3.17 6.57 -4.28
C PHE A 73 -3.07 7.90 -3.56
N ARG A 74 -3.54 8.95 -4.24
CA ARG A 74 -3.71 10.28 -3.64
C ARG A 74 -5.12 10.48 -3.11
N HIS A 75 -6.10 9.98 -3.85
CA HIS A 75 -7.50 10.21 -3.57
C HIS A 75 -8.16 8.90 -3.19
N LEU A 76 -9.03 8.97 -2.18
CA LEU A 76 -9.72 7.80 -1.66
C LEU A 76 -10.60 7.14 -2.73
N HIS A 77 -11.31 7.93 -3.55
CA HIS A 77 -12.18 7.38 -4.59
C HIS A 77 -11.40 6.54 -5.62
N GLU A 78 -10.20 6.96 -6.02
CA GLU A 78 -9.34 6.18 -6.92
C GLU A 78 -8.97 4.82 -6.32
N ALA A 79 -8.72 4.79 -5.00
CA ALA A 79 -8.42 3.55 -4.30
C ALA A 79 -9.67 2.66 -4.20
N VAL A 80 -10.85 3.24 -3.98
CA VAL A 80 -12.13 2.50 -3.97
C VAL A 80 -12.37 1.84 -5.32
N ASP A 81 -12.25 2.58 -6.43
CA ASP A 81 -12.40 2.04 -7.79
C ASP A 81 -11.42 0.88 -8.05
N ALA A 82 -10.17 1.02 -7.59
CA ALA A 82 -9.16 -0.01 -7.74
C ALA A 82 -9.45 -1.26 -6.89
N ILE A 83 -9.97 -1.08 -5.68
CA ILE A 83 -10.41 -2.16 -4.80
C ILE A 83 -11.60 -2.91 -5.42
N GLU A 84 -12.63 -2.19 -5.87
CA GLU A 84 -13.81 -2.78 -6.53
C GLU A 84 -13.40 -3.61 -7.75
N LYS A 85 -12.53 -3.06 -8.60
CA LYS A 85 -11.97 -3.78 -9.75
C LYS A 85 -11.21 -5.03 -9.32
N ARG A 86 -10.40 -4.96 -8.26
CA ARG A 86 -9.63 -6.11 -7.76
C ARG A 86 -10.53 -7.20 -7.21
N LEU A 87 -11.60 -6.83 -6.50
CA LEU A 87 -12.60 -7.76 -5.97
C LEU A 87 -13.41 -8.42 -7.11
N ALA A 88 -13.81 -7.65 -8.13
CA ALA A 88 -14.51 -8.19 -9.29
C ALA A 88 -13.65 -9.21 -10.07
N GLN A 89 -12.34 -8.99 -10.18
CA GLN A 89 -11.40 -9.93 -10.80
C GLN A 89 -11.19 -11.22 -9.99
N GLY A 90 -11.34 -11.16 -8.67
CA GLY A 90 -11.32 -12.35 -7.80
C GLY A 90 -12.62 -13.18 -7.87
N CYS A 91 -13.69 -12.61 -8.45
CA CYS A 91 -15.00 -13.23 -8.57
C CYS A 91 -15.24 -13.87 -9.96
N THR A 92 -14.20 -14.35 -10.64
CA THR A 92 -14.41 -15.17 -11.85
C THR A 92 -15.06 -16.51 -11.46
N PRO A 93 -16.24 -16.85 -12.00
CA PRO A 93 -16.88 -18.14 -11.77
C PRO A 93 -16.10 -19.21 -12.54
N GLY A 94 -15.12 -19.83 -11.90
CA GLY A 94 -14.31 -20.87 -12.57
C GLY A 94 -13.07 -21.38 -11.84
N SER A 95 -12.83 -21.02 -10.57
CA SER A 95 -11.75 -21.63 -9.79
C SER A 95 -12.16 -21.90 -8.34
N ASP A 96 -13.36 -22.45 -8.15
CA ASP A 96 -13.65 -23.25 -6.96
C ASP A 96 -13.01 -24.63 -7.13
N HIS A 97 -11.71 -24.71 -6.84
CA HIS A 97 -11.18 -25.88 -6.15
C HIS A 97 -10.70 -25.44 -4.78
N GLN A 98 -11.56 -25.75 -3.81
CA GLN A 98 -11.29 -25.91 -2.37
C GLN A 98 -11.33 -24.64 -1.49
N GLY A 99 -12.50 -24.40 -0.89
CA GLY A 99 -12.61 -23.56 0.31
C GLY A 99 -13.93 -22.79 0.43
N GLY A 100 -15.05 -23.50 0.63
CA GLY A 100 -16.39 -22.90 0.69
C GLY A 100 -16.55 -21.78 1.71
N ARG A 101 -17.00 -20.62 1.22
CA ARG A 101 -17.89 -19.70 1.94
C ARG A 101 -18.99 -19.27 0.99
N ALA A 102 -20.18 -19.81 1.20
CA ALA A 102 -21.38 -19.42 0.48
C ALA A 102 -21.71 -17.95 0.84
N CYS A 103 -21.64 -17.05 -0.15
CA CYS A 103 -22.29 -15.76 -0.07
C CYS A 103 -23.80 -15.99 -0.14
N ALA A 104 -24.51 -15.63 0.94
CA ALA A 104 -25.96 -15.62 0.97
C ALA A 104 -26.49 -14.47 0.10
N SER A 105 -27.34 -14.79 -0.87
CA SER A 105 -28.07 -13.81 -1.66
C SER A 105 -29.18 -13.15 -0.81
N PRO A 106 -29.38 -11.82 -0.88
CA PRO A 106 -30.57 -11.21 -0.30
C PRO A 106 -31.80 -11.56 -1.14
N GLY A 107 -32.84 -12.06 -0.46
CA GLY A 107 -34.11 -12.45 -1.07
C GLY A 107 -34.85 -11.27 -1.70
N ALA A 108 -35.49 -11.57 -2.84
CA ALA A 108 -36.49 -10.72 -3.46
C ALA A 108 -37.83 -10.87 -2.72
N THR A 109 -38.46 -9.75 -2.43
CA THR A 109 -39.90 -9.60 -2.23
C THR A 109 -40.34 -8.34 -2.95
#